data_AF-A0A7R7W660-F1
#
_entry.id   AF-A0A7R7W660-F1
#
_cell.length_a   1.000
_cell.length_b   1.000
_cell.length_c   1.000
_cell.angle_alpha   90.00
_cell.angle_beta   90.00
_cell.angle_gamma   90.00
#
_symmetry.space_group_name_H-M   'P 1'
#
loop_
_entity.id
_entity.type
_entity.pdbx_description
1 polymer ?
#
loop_
_entity_poly.entity_id
_entity_poly.type
_entity_poly.pdbx_seq_one_letter_code
_entity_poly.pdbx_strand_id
1 'polypeptide(L)'
;MGGHLDPKNGVFLGWWGDLGCPTPQRVTSYSMSPNRQRPLAGAGHAAIFNVFRRFRHQVLYVAPPFIAAYAIMNWAVERYASPLRADMKAYITHVSGTIGHPRADAWTCLLIGTSTSTPSLAASLRVVTSKCNVPAGKTLRE
;
A
#
# COMPACT_ATOMS: atom_id res chain seq x y z
N MET A 1 -28.08 -38.08 11.51
CA MET A 1 -27.35 -38.98 12.42
C MET A 1 -26.06 -39.37 11.72
N GLY A 2 -24.90 -38.96 12.27
CA GLY A 2 -23.60 -39.20 11.65
C GLY A 2 -23.23 -40.69 11.69
N GLY A 3 -22.67 -41.20 10.59
CA GLY A 3 -22.26 -42.60 10.47
C GLY A 3 -21.13 -42.96 11.43
N HIS A 4 -21.07 -44.25 11.78
CA HIS A 4 -19.97 -44.87 12.52
C HIS A 4 -18.69 -44.83 11.68
N LEU A 5 -17.53 -44.89 12.33
CA LEU A 5 -16.25 -44.99 11.66
C LEU A 5 -16.16 -46.22 10.77
N ASP A 6 -16.07 -45.97 9.48
CA ASP A 6 -15.86 -47.01 8.49
C ASP A 6 -14.81 -46.54 7.47
N PRO A 7 -13.53 -46.77 7.78
CA PRO A 7 -12.44 -46.42 6.87
C PRO A 7 -12.52 -47.13 5.51
N LYS A 8 -13.24 -48.26 5.43
CA LYS A 8 -13.40 -49.02 4.18
C LYS A 8 -14.44 -48.36 3.26
N ASN A 9 -15.43 -47.71 3.85
CA ASN A 9 -16.47 -46.95 3.15
C ASN A 9 -16.15 -45.45 3.05
N GLY A 10 -14.90 -45.05 3.35
CA GLY A 10 -14.41 -43.66 3.19
C GLY A 10 -14.79 -42.72 4.34
N VAL A 11 -15.29 -43.24 5.46
CA VAL A 11 -15.67 -42.44 6.64
C VAL A 11 -14.56 -42.52 7.68
N PHE A 12 -13.70 -41.49 7.71
CA PHE A 12 -12.51 -41.40 8.58
C PHE A 12 -12.72 -40.64 9.90
N LEU A 13 -13.91 -40.09 10.12
CA LEU A 13 -14.33 -39.44 11.37
C LEU A 13 -15.75 -39.88 11.71
N GLY A 14 -15.95 -40.36 12.94
CA GLY A 14 -17.28 -40.68 13.47
C GLY A 14 -17.80 -39.60 14.42
N TRP A 15 -18.75 -39.98 15.27
CA TRP A 15 -19.44 -39.08 16.20
C TRP A 15 -18.79 -39.07 17.59
N TRP A 16 -19.34 -38.29 18.51
CA TRP A 16 -18.95 -38.34 19.92
C TRP A 16 -19.04 -39.78 20.44
N GLY A 17 -17.94 -40.30 20.99
CA GLY A 17 -17.82 -41.69 21.45
C GLY A 17 -17.19 -42.64 20.43
N ASP A 18 -17.12 -42.26 19.15
CA ASP A 18 -16.53 -43.04 18.06
C ASP A 18 -15.70 -42.13 17.13
N LEU A 19 -14.65 -41.51 17.69
CA LEU A 19 -13.77 -40.58 16.97
C LEU A 19 -12.55 -41.25 16.32
N GLY A 20 -12.39 -42.57 16.49
CA GLY A 20 -11.37 -43.34 15.76
C GLY A 20 -10.01 -43.26 16.41
N CYS A 21 -9.99 -42.88 17.67
CA CYS A 21 -8.81 -42.93 18.52
C CYS A 21 -8.39 -44.39 18.72
N PRO A 22 -7.11 -44.73 18.55
CA PRO A 22 -6.60 -46.04 18.95
C PRO A 22 -6.80 -46.21 20.46
N THR A 23 -7.50 -47.26 20.89
CA THR A 23 -7.76 -47.56 22.31
C THR A 23 -6.61 -48.33 22.96
N PRO A 24 -6.27 -48.08 24.24
CA PRO A 24 -6.88 -47.14 25.20
C PRO A 24 -6.11 -45.83 25.39
N GLN A 25 -6.83 -44.71 25.39
CA GLN A 25 -6.27 -43.37 25.66
C GLN A 25 -6.09 -43.17 27.17
N ARG A 26 -4.85 -43.36 27.68
CA ARG A 26 -4.52 -43.20 29.12
C ARG A 26 -4.06 -41.79 29.48
N VAL A 27 -4.80 -40.77 29.03
CA VAL A 27 -4.45 -39.35 29.24
C VAL A 27 -5.50 -38.70 30.12
N THR A 28 -5.10 -38.24 31.30
CA THR A 28 -5.98 -37.47 32.21
C THR A 28 -5.74 -35.98 31.98
N SER A 29 -6.76 -35.27 31.51
CA SER A 29 -6.72 -33.81 31.28
C SER A 29 -7.45 -33.06 32.39
N TYR A 30 -6.80 -32.06 32.98
CA TYR A 30 -7.40 -31.16 33.97
C TYR A 30 -7.66 -29.79 33.34
N SER A 31 -8.79 -29.17 33.68
CA SER A 31 -9.11 -27.82 33.24
C SER A 31 -9.80 -27.04 34.35
N MET A 32 -9.61 -25.71 34.36
CA MET A 32 -10.26 -24.78 35.30
C MET A 32 -11.32 -23.96 34.56
N SER A 33 -12.47 -23.73 35.21
CA SER A 33 -13.55 -22.91 34.65
C SER A 33 -13.06 -21.51 34.24
N PRO A 34 -13.40 -20.98 33.04
CA PRO A 34 -12.92 -19.68 32.56
C PRO A 34 -13.25 -18.51 33.48
N ASN A 35 -14.40 -18.52 34.15
CA ASN A 35 -14.83 -17.45 35.08
C ASN A 35 -13.91 -17.28 36.30
N ARG A 36 -13.08 -18.30 36.60
CA ARG A 36 -12.09 -18.25 37.70
C ARG A 36 -10.69 -17.86 37.23
N GLN A 37 -10.47 -17.72 35.92
CA GLN A 37 -9.18 -17.34 35.36
C GLN A 37 -9.15 -15.84 35.07
N ARG A 38 -7.99 -15.20 35.25
CA ARG A 38 -7.75 -13.84 34.76
C ARG A 38 -7.40 -13.94 33.27
N PRO A 39 -8.26 -13.48 32.34
CA PRO A 39 -8.16 -13.81 30.92
C PRO A 39 -6.90 -13.25 30.22
N LEU A 40 -6.30 -12.18 30.76
CA LEU A 40 -5.11 -11.53 30.22
C LEU A 40 -3.91 -11.53 31.19
N ALA A 41 -3.96 -12.32 32.27
CA ALA A 41 -2.85 -12.39 33.20
C ALA A 41 -1.58 -12.87 32.49
N GLY A 42 -0.50 -12.09 32.59
CA GLY A 42 0.80 -12.42 32.01
C GLY A 42 0.89 -12.29 30.49
N ALA A 43 -0.16 -11.82 29.80
CA ALA A 43 -0.18 -11.70 28.33
C ALA A 43 0.94 -10.79 27.81
N GLY A 44 1.26 -9.67 28.48
CA GLY A 44 2.32 -8.76 28.04
C GLY A 44 3.69 -9.43 27.98
N HIS A 45 4.17 -9.95 29.12
CA HIS A 45 5.48 -10.59 29.19
C HIS A 45 5.52 -11.92 28.40
N ALA A 46 4.52 -12.79 28.57
CA ALA A 46 4.52 -14.10 27.92
C ALA A 46 4.28 -14.03 26.41
N ALA A 47 3.42 -13.12 25.93
CA ALA A 47 3.12 -13.05 24.50
C ALA A 47 4.29 -12.47 23.71
N ILE A 48 4.95 -11.41 24.18
CA ILE A 48 6.05 -10.77 23.43
C ILE A 48 7.18 -11.76 23.17
N PHE A 49 7.67 -12.44 24.21
CA PHE A 49 8.77 -13.40 24.05
C PHE A 49 8.35 -14.66 23.28
N ASN A 50 7.10 -15.11 23.45
CA ASN A 50 6.57 -16.26 22.69
C ASN A 50 6.37 -15.93 21.20
N VAL A 51 5.91 -14.73 20.87
CA VAL A 51 5.73 -14.27 19.48
C VAL A 51 7.09 -14.10 18.81
N PHE A 52 8.06 -13.45 19.46
CA PHE A 52 9.40 -13.28 18.89
C PHE A 52 10.08 -14.63 18.61
N ARG A 53 10.00 -15.57 19.55
CA ARG A 53 10.55 -16.92 19.37
C ARG A 53 9.88 -17.67 18.20
N ARG A 54 8.57 -17.48 17.95
CA ARG A 54 7.86 -18.11 16.82
C ARG A 54 8.19 -17.42 15.49
N PHE A 55 8.26 -16.08 15.49
CA PHE A 55 8.53 -15.26 14.31
C PHE A 55 9.91 -15.56 13.70
N ARG A 56 10.97 -15.66 14.52
CA ARG A 56 12.33 -15.91 14.02
C ARG A 56 12.49 -17.22 13.23
N HIS A 57 11.63 -18.22 13.47
CA HIS A 57 11.68 -19.49 12.75
C HIS A 57 10.98 -19.43 11.38
N GLN A 58 10.03 -18.50 11.23
CA GLN A 58 9.25 -18.35 10.00
C GLN A 58 9.75 -17.21 9.10
N VAL A 59 10.40 -16.20 9.69
CA VAL A 59 10.89 -15.04 8.94
C VAL A 59 11.85 -15.42 7.80
N LEU A 60 12.63 -16.50 7.94
CA LEU A 60 13.53 -16.96 6.87
C LEU A 60 12.81 -17.59 5.69
N TYR A 61 11.58 -18.09 5.87
CA TYR A 61 10.78 -18.61 4.75
C TYR A 61 9.94 -17.51 4.09
N VAL A 62 9.53 -16.53 4.88
CA VAL A 62 8.60 -15.48 4.44
C VAL A 62 9.34 -14.25 3.90
N ALA A 63 10.48 -13.87 4.47
CA ALA A 63 11.20 -12.67 4.06
C ALA A 63 11.84 -12.77 2.66
N PRO A 64 12.49 -13.89 2.25
CA PRO A 64 13.11 -13.96 0.92
C PRO A 64 12.15 -13.71 -0.25
N PRO A 65 10.94 -14.30 -0.32
CA PRO A 65 10.03 -14.02 -1.44
C PRO A 65 9.53 -12.57 -1.43
N PHE A 66 9.32 -11.95 -0.27
CA PHE A 66 8.91 -10.53 -0.21
C PHE A 66 10.01 -9.57 -0.62
N ILE A 67 11.25 -9.83 -0.23
CA ILE A 67 12.41 -9.04 -0.66
C ILE A 67 12.58 -9.16 -2.17
N ALA A 68 12.51 -10.38 -2.71
CA ALA A 68 12.59 -10.63 -4.14
C ALA A 68 11.47 -9.92 -4.91
N ALA A 69 10.22 -10.02 -4.44
CA ALA A 69 9.09 -9.34 -5.07
C ALA A 69 9.26 -7.82 -5.09
N TYR A 70 9.73 -7.23 -3.99
CA TYR A 70 9.97 -5.79 -3.91
C TYR A 70 11.12 -5.35 -4.83
N ALA A 71 12.20 -6.13 -4.89
CA ALA A 71 13.33 -5.86 -5.77
C ALA A 71 12.91 -5.90 -7.25
N ILE A 72 12.14 -6.91 -7.65
CA ILE A 72 11.61 -7.05 -9.02
C ILE A 72 10.67 -5.88 -9.36
N MET A 73 9.82 -5.48 -8.43
CA MET A 73 8.90 -4.36 -8.65
C MET A 73 9.64 -3.05 -8.87
N ASN A 74 10.66 -2.75 -8.04
CA ASN A 74 11.47 -1.54 -8.22
C ASN A 74 12.23 -1.54 -9.54
N TRP A 75 12.82 -2.69 -9.90
CA TRP A 75 13.49 -2.86 -11.19
C TRP A 75 12.54 -2.59 -12.37
N ALA A 76 11.31 -3.08 -12.31
CA ALA A 76 10.31 -2.83 -13.36
C ALA A 76 9.88 -1.36 -13.43
N VAL A 77 9.66 -0.70 -12.28
CA VAL A 77 9.25 0.71 -12.24
C VAL A 77 10.33 1.61 -12.84
N GLU A 78 11.60 1.38 -12.50
CA GLU A 78 12.71 2.15 -13.06
C GLU A 78 12.85 1.94 -14.58
N ARG A 79 12.69 0.70 -15.05
CA ARG A 79 12.90 0.36 -16.46
C ARG A 79 11.77 0.84 -17.38
N TYR A 80 10.52 0.77 -16.94
CA TYR A 80 9.36 1.00 -17.82
C TYR A 80 8.59 2.28 -17.51
N ALA A 81 8.54 2.70 -16.24
CA ALA A 81 7.71 3.83 -15.84
C ALA A 81 8.47 5.18 -15.89
N SER A 82 9.80 5.17 -15.98
CA SER A 82 10.61 6.38 -16.19
C SER A 82 10.56 6.92 -17.63
N PRO A 83 10.72 6.12 -18.71
CA PRO A 83 10.62 6.64 -20.09
C PRO A 83 9.21 7.13 -20.42
N LEU A 84 8.17 6.39 -19.99
CA LEU A 84 6.77 6.77 -20.23
C LEU A 84 6.42 8.15 -19.65
N ARG A 85 7.06 8.54 -18.53
CA ARG A 85 6.87 9.86 -17.92
C ARG A 85 7.64 10.97 -18.65
N ALA A 86 8.79 10.67 -19.24
CA ALA A 86 9.54 11.62 -20.05
C ALA A 86 8.79 11.91 -21.37
N ASP A 87 8.31 10.85 -22.03
CA ASP A 87 7.54 10.95 -23.27
C ASP A 87 6.20 11.67 -23.07
N MET A 88 5.49 11.38 -21.97
CA MET A 88 4.25 12.08 -21.60
C MET A 88 4.47 13.58 -21.37
N LYS A 89 5.56 13.97 -20.68
CA LYS A 89 5.89 15.39 -20.46
C LYS A 89 6.22 16.10 -21.77
N ALA A 90 6.92 15.44 -22.69
CA ALA A 90 7.20 15.97 -24.02
C ALA A 90 5.89 16.16 -24.82
N TYR A 91 4.99 15.17 -24.82
CA TYR A 91 3.68 15.26 -25.47
C TYR A 91 2.81 16.40 -24.92
N ILE A 92 2.70 16.53 -23.59
CA ILE A 92 1.94 17.62 -22.96
C ILE A 92 2.51 18.99 -23.34
N THR A 93 3.84 19.12 -23.39
CA THR A 93 4.49 20.38 -23.78
C THR A 93 4.23 20.71 -25.24
N HIS A 94 4.25 19.71 -26.13
CA HIS A 94 3.89 19.89 -27.54
C HIS A 94 2.42 20.28 -27.73
N VAL A 95 1.49 19.69 -26.98
CA VAL A 95 0.05 20.04 -27.03
C VAL A 95 -0.25 21.38 -26.38
N SER A 96 0.40 21.71 -25.26
CA SER A 96 0.24 23.01 -24.59
C SER A 96 0.81 24.17 -25.42
N GLY A 97 1.77 23.90 -26.31
CA GLY A 97 2.28 24.89 -27.27
C GLY A 97 1.39 25.10 -28.50
N THR A 98 0.57 24.11 -28.87
CA THR A 98 -0.39 24.22 -29.98
C THR A 98 -1.76 24.71 -29.52
N ILE A 99 -2.13 24.50 -28.25
CA ILE A 99 -3.21 25.23 -27.58
C ILE A 99 -2.63 26.58 -27.11
N GLY A 100 -2.20 27.40 -28.05
CA GLY A 100 -2.14 28.83 -27.82
C GLY A 100 -3.57 29.27 -27.54
N HIS A 101 -3.89 29.47 -26.25
CA HIS A 101 -5.12 30.16 -25.88
C HIS A 101 -5.17 31.44 -26.72
N PRO A 102 -6.16 31.64 -27.60
CA PRO A 102 -6.29 32.90 -28.29
C PRO A 102 -6.40 33.96 -27.21
N ARG A 103 -5.48 34.93 -27.28
CA ARG A 103 -5.40 36.19 -26.53
C ARG A 103 -6.38 36.23 -25.37
N ALA A 104 -5.87 36.10 -24.14
CA ALA A 104 -6.57 36.53 -22.94
C ALA A 104 -7.01 38.00 -23.14
N ASP A 105 -8.20 38.15 -23.68
CA ASP A 105 -9.02 39.33 -23.62
C ASP A 105 -9.38 39.51 -22.15
N ALA A 106 -9.28 40.74 -21.64
CA ALA A 106 -9.48 41.06 -20.22
C ALA A 106 -10.80 40.51 -19.61
N TRP A 107 -11.73 40.09 -20.46
CA TRP A 107 -12.97 39.40 -20.14
C TRP A 107 -12.81 38.01 -19.50
N THR A 108 -11.78 37.22 -19.84
CA THR A 108 -11.59 35.90 -19.20
C THR A 108 -11.11 36.02 -17.75
N CYS A 109 -10.39 37.08 -17.39
CA CYS A 109 -10.03 37.37 -16.00
C CYS A 109 -11.23 37.85 -15.16
N LEU A 110 -12.26 38.43 -15.78
CA LEU A 110 -13.48 38.87 -15.09
C LEU A 110 -14.42 37.70 -14.74
N LEU A 111 -14.39 36.60 -15.50
CA LEU A 111 -15.25 35.43 -15.29
C LEU A 111 -14.68 34.39 -14.31
N ILE A 112 -13.36 34.36 -14.08
CA ILE A 112 -12.75 33.51 -13.03
C ILE A 112 -12.78 34.21 -11.65
N GLY A 113 -13.33 35.42 -11.60
CA GLY A 113 -13.55 36.19 -10.38
C GLY A 113 -14.81 35.83 -9.60
N THR A 114 -15.26 34.57 -9.55
CA THR A 114 -16.28 34.13 -8.58
C THR A 114 -16.16 32.65 -8.22
N SER A 115 -15.34 32.31 -7.23
CA SER A 115 -15.76 31.46 -6.10
C SER A 115 -14.58 31.11 -5.19
N THR A 116 -14.72 31.55 -3.92
CA THR A 116 -14.32 30.84 -2.68
C THR A 116 -12.84 30.44 -2.52
N SER A 117 -12.10 30.77 -1.45
CA SER A 117 -12.37 31.41 -0.17
C SER A 117 -11.06 31.35 0.64
N THR A 118 -10.71 32.45 1.33
CA THR A 118 -9.93 32.53 2.59
C THR A 118 -8.40 32.27 2.61
N PRO A 119 -7.69 32.88 3.59
CA PRO A 119 -6.47 33.65 3.32
C PRO A 119 -5.22 33.10 4.02
N SER A 120 -4.04 33.32 3.45
CA SER A 120 -2.86 33.86 4.17
C SER A 120 -1.65 33.90 3.24
N LEU A 121 -0.70 34.75 3.61
CA LEU A 121 0.66 34.87 3.07
C LEU A 121 0.82 35.77 1.84
N ALA A 122 0.83 37.07 2.15
CA ALA A 122 1.40 38.18 1.39
C ALA A 122 2.91 38.04 1.06
N ALA A 123 3.42 36.84 0.76
CA ALA A 123 4.85 36.55 0.68
C ALA A 123 5.39 36.19 -0.72
N SER A 124 4.55 35.98 -1.74
CA SER A 124 5.03 35.49 -3.06
C SER A 124 5.08 36.52 -4.20
N LEU A 125 4.74 37.78 -3.97
CA LEU A 125 4.67 38.78 -5.05
C LEU A 125 6.03 39.32 -5.54
N ARG A 126 7.16 38.90 -4.96
CA ARG A 126 8.50 39.37 -5.36
C ARG A 126 9.30 38.45 -6.29
N VAL A 127 8.80 37.27 -6.64
CA VAL A 127 9.61 36.31 -7.45
C VAL A 127 9.29 36.37 -8.96
N VAL A 128 8.13 36.90 -9.36
CA VAL A 128 7.70 36.83 -10.78
C VAL A 128 8.25 37.98 -11.65
N THR A 129 8.75 39.08 -11.07
CA THR A 129 9.26 40.21 -11.87
C THR A 129 10.71 40.03 -12.35
N SER A 130 11.43 38.99 -11.94
CA SER A 130 12.87 38.87 -12.19
C SER A 130 13.29 38.16 -13.48
N LYS A 131 12.37 37.62 -14.29
CA LYS A 131 12.75 36.83 -15.49
C LYS A 131 12.38 37.45 -16.85
N CYS A 132 11.97 38.71 -16.88
CA CYS A 132 11.97 39.49 -18.13
C CYS A 132 13.28 40.29 -18.25
N ASN A 133 14.40 39.61 -18.49
CA ASN A 133 15.59 40.25 -19.08
C ASN A 133 15.95 39.49 -20.35
N VAL A 134 15.40 39.95 -21.47
CA VAL A 134 15.68 39.43 -22.81
C VAL A 134 16.89 40.20 -23.35
N PRO A 135 17.99 39.54 -23.76
CA PRO A 135 19.10 40.24 -24.38
C PRO A 135 18.75 40.71 -25.79
N ALA A 136 19.21 41.92 -26.09
CA ALA A 136 18.98 42.65 -27.31
C ALA A 136 19.57 41.97 -28.56
N GLY A 137 18.75 41.95 -29.62
CA GLY A 137 19.11 42.28 -31.00
C GLY A 137 20.33 41.61 -31.63
N LYS A 138 20.06 40.69 -32.56
CA LYS A 138 20.76 40.70 -33.86
C LYS A 138 19.73 40.62 -34.98
N THR A 139 19.65 41.73 -35.70
CA THR A 139 18.93 41.96 -36.95
C THR A 139 19.42 40.99 -38.04
N LEU A 140 18.49 40.27 -38.67
CA LEU A 140 18.69 39.69 -39.99
C LEU A 140 18.26 40.73 -41.03
N ARG A 141 19.19 41.18 -41.88
CA ARG A 141 18.95 41.74 -43.20
C ARG A 141 20.04 41.22 -44.13
N GLU A 142 19.58 40.65 -45.24
CA GLU A 142 20.24 40.29 -46.50
C GLU A 142 21.43 39.31 -46.45
#